data_AF-A0A0E3LE55-F1
#
_entry.id   AF-A0A0E3LE55-F1
#
_cell.length_a   1.000
_cell.length_b   1.000
_cell.length_c   1.000
_cell.angle_alpha   90.00
_cell.angle_beta   90.00
_cell.angle_gamma   90.00
#
_symmetry.space_group_name_H-M   'P 1'
#
loop_
_entity.id
_entity.type
_entity.pdbx_description
1 polymer ?
#
loop_
_entity_poly.entity_id
_entity_poly.type
_entity_poly.pdbx_seq_one_letter_code
_entity_poly.pdbx_strand_id
1 'polypeptide(L)'
;MDLEVVSLTVEELEALRLVDIEGLRQEDAASRVGISRRAFWEDLKSARMKVAIALSKGKAIEIKGGNYIRAEGADIDEDADA
;
A
#
# COMPACT_ATOMS: atom_id res chain seq x y z
N MET A 1 18.31 8.23 15.24
CA MET A 1 18.58 6.86 14.77
C MET A 1 17.52 6.60 13.72
N ASP A 2 17.95 6.39 12.49
CA ASP A 2 17.01 6.13 11.39
C ASP A 2 16.65 4.66 11.40
N LEU A 3 15.36 4.36 11.25
CA LEU A 3 14.88 2.99 11.14
C LEU A 3 15.12 2.49 9.72
N GLU A 4 15.49 1.21 9.58
CA GLU A 4 15.39 0.56 8.28
C GLU A 4 13.94 0.65 7.78
N VAL A 5 13.76 0.87 6.48
CA VAL A 5 12.44 1.12 5.88
C VAL A 5 11.98 -0.09 5.07
N VAL A 6 10.69 -0.43 5.20
CA VAL A 6 9.97 -1.32 4.28
C VAL A 6 8.95 -0.48 3.52
N SER A 7 9.06 -0.48 2.19
CA SER A 7 8.16 0.31 1.33
C SER A 7 6.99 -0.53 0.84
N LEU A 8 5.77 -0.09 1.13
CA LEU A 8 4.55 -0.56 0.49
C LEU A 8 4.20 0.34 -0.70
N THR A 9 3.68 -0.26 -1.78
CA THR A 9 3.06 0.51 -2.86
C THR A 9 1.65 0.93 -2.48
N VAL A 10 1.06 1.87 -3.23
CA VAL A 10 -0.33 2.28 -3.02
C VAL A 10 -1.30 1.13 -3.31
N GLU A 11 -1.00 0.28 -4.29
CA GLU A 11 -1.80 -0.93 -4.59
C GLU A 11 -1.75 -1.93 -3.43
N GLU A 12 -0.57 -2.16 -2.86
CA GLU A 12 -0.39 -3.04 -1.71
C GLU A 12 -1.16 -2.53 -0.48
N LEU A 13 -1.12 -1.22 -0.24
CA LEU A 13 -1.89 -0.58 0.82
C LEU A 13 -3.40 -0.72 0.57
N GLU A 14 -3.85 -0.46 -0.67
CA GLU A 14 -5.26 -0.57 -1.03
C GLU A 14 -5.76 -2.01 -0.92
N ALA A 15 -4.93 -3.00 -1.29
CA ALA A 15 -5.26 -4.41 -1.14
C ALA A 15 -5.49 -4.79 0.33
N LEU A 16 -4.63 -4.33 1.25
CA LEU A 16 -4.83 -4.49 2.70
C LEU A 16 -6.14 -3.82 3.15
N ARG A 17 -6.38 -2.58 2.71
CA ARG A 17 -7.58 -1.82 3.09
C ARG A 17 -8.86 -2.55 2.68
N LEU A 18 -8.94 -3.00 1.43
CA LEU A 18 -10.15 -3.65 0.90
C LEU A 18 -10.42 -5.00 1.55
N VAL A 19 -9.38 -5.83 1.75
CA VAL A 19 -9.59 -7.20 2.27
C VAL A 19 -9.54 -7.26 3.79
N ASP A 20 -8.52 -6.68 4.40
CA ASP A 20 -8.26 -6.86 5.83
C ASP A 20 -9.04 -5.86 6.71
N ILE A 21 -9.39 -4.69 6.16
CA ILE A 21 -10.18 -3.67 6.89
C ILE A 21 -11.65 -3.70 6.47
N GLU A 22 -11.95 -3.63 5.17
CA GLU A 22 -13.32 -3.60 4.66
C GLU A 22 -13.95 -5.00 4.52
N GLY A 23 -13.16 -6.07 4.61
CA GLY A 23 -13.68 -7.44 4.58
C GLY A 23 -14.16 -7.92 3.21
N LEU A 24 -13.77 -7.26 2.12
CA LEU A 24 -14.15 -7.70 0.77
C LEU A 24 -13.50 -9.04 0.45
N ARG A 25 -14.23 -9.86 -0.32
CA ARG A 25 -13.62 -11.04 -0.94
C ARG A 25 -12.61 -10.56 -1.98
N GLN A 26 -11.52 -11.31 -2.14
CA GLN A 26 -10.44 -10.97 -3.08
C GLN A 26 -10.94 -10.75 -4.52
N GLU A 27 -11.98 -11.49 -4.94
CA GLU A 27 -12.58 -11.35 -6.27
C GLU A 27 -13.27 -9.99 -6.45
N ASP A 28 -14.00 -9.56 -5.42
CA ASP A 28 -14.73 -8.29 -5.41
C ASP A 28 -13.74 -7.11 -5.31
N ALA A 29 -12.70 -7.25 -4.49
CA ALA A 29 -11.64 -6.26 -4.34
C ALA A 29 -10.83 -6.09 -5.63
N ALA A 30 -10.43 -7.19 -6.29
CA ALA A 30 -9.74 -7.14 -7.58
C ALA A 30 -10.58 -6.47 -8.68
N SER A 31 -11.89 -6.77 -8.69
CA SER A 31 -12.84 -6.12 -9.61
C SER A 31 -12.98 -4.62 -9.33
N ARG A 32 -12.99 -4.22 -8.05
CA ARG A 32 -13.09 -2.83 -7.60
C ARG A 32 -11.89 -1.98 -8.04
N VAL A 33 -10.68 -2.53 -8.00
CA VAL A 33 -9.46 -1.83 -8.44
C VAL A 33 -9.11 -2.05 -9.91
N GLY A 34 -9.93 -2.82 -10.64
CA GLY A 34 -9.80 -2.98 -12.10
C GLY A 34 -8.61 -3.84 -12.56
N ILE A 35 -8.11 -4.76 -11.73
CA ILE A 35 -7.00 -5.65 -12.10
C ILE A 35 -7.40 -7.13 -12.04
N SER A 36 -6.54 -8.00 -12.56
CA SER A 36 -6.76 -9.45 -12.45
C SER A 36 -6.72 -9.91 -10.99
N ARG A 37 -7.54 -10.90 -10.66
CA ARG A 37 -7.52 -11.55 -9.32
C ARG A 37 -6.13 -12.04 -8.91
N ARG A 38 -5.35 -12.55 -9.87
CA ARG A 38 -3.97 -13.00 -9.63
C ARG A 38 -3.07 -11.84 -9.21
N ALA A 39 -3.10 -10.73 -9.94
CA ALA A 39 -2.31 -9.55 -9.61
C ALA A 39 -2.66 -9.01 -8.22
N PHE A 40 -3.97 -8.85 -7.95
CA PHE A 40 -4.45 -8.42 -6.64
C PHE A 40 -4.01 -9.34 -5.50
N TRP A 41 -4.02 -10.66 -5.73
CA TRP A 41 -3.57 -11.61 -4.72
C TRP A 41 -2.07 -11.51 -4.44
N GLU A 42 -1.24 -11.28 -5.46
CA GLU A 42 0.19 -11.03 -5.28
C GLU A 42 0.44 -9.74 -4.50
N ASP A 43 -0.29 -8.65 -4.82
CA ASP A 43 -0.19 -7.38 -4.09
C ASP A 43 -0.57 -7.56 -2.61
N LEU A 44 -1.72 -8.19 -2.34
CA LEU A 44 -2.18 -8.46 -0.97
C LEU A 44 -1.18 -9.32 -0.18
N LYS A 45 -0.63 -10.36 -0.82
CA LYS A 45 0.36 -11.26 -0.20
C LYS A 45 1.66 -10.52 0.10
N SER A 46 2.14 -9.73 -0.85
CA SER A 46 3.33 -8.90 -0.69
C SER A 46 3.16 -7.89 0.44
N ALA A 47 2.03 -7.17 0.46
CA ALA A 47 1.68 -6.18 1.47
C ALA A 47 1.69 -6.79 2.88
N ARG A 48 1.01 -7.92 3.09
CA ARG A 48 0.99 -8.62 4.39
C ARG A 48 2.37 -9.06 4.84
N MET A 49 3.19 -9.58 3.93
CA MET A 49 4.58 -9.96 4.24
C MET A 49 5.40 -8.75 4.67
N LYS A 50 5.30 -7.64 3.94
CA LYS A 50 6.01 -6.38 4.24
C LYS A 50 5.62 -5.82 5.61
N VAL A 51 4.32 -5.77 5.90
CA VAL A 51 3.80 -5.34 7.22
C VAL A 51 4.31 -6.26 8.32
N ALA A 52 4.23 -7.58 8.13
CA ALA A 52 4.73 -8.54 9.12
C ALA A 52 6.23 -8.38 9.38
N ILE A 53 7.04 -8.19 8.34
CA ILE A 53 8.48 -7.91 8.47
C ILE A 53 8.70 -6.61 9.23
N ALA A 54 7.98 -5.55 8.88
CA ALA A 54 8.20 -4.26 9.49
C ALA A 54 7.89 -4.26 10.98
N LEU A 55 6.72 -4.79 11.35
CA LEU A 55 6.28 -4.88 12.74
C LEU A 55 7.16 -5.83 13.57
N SER A 56 7.56 -6.97 13.01
CA SER A 56 8.38 -7.96 13.74
C SER A 56 9.84 -7.56 13.91
N LYS A 57 10.39 -6.72 13.02
CA LYS A 57 11.79 -6.30 13.03
C LYS A 57 12.00 -4.85 13.48
N GLY A 58 10.94 -4.16 13.89
CA GLY A 58 11.01 -2.76 14.31
C GLY A 58 11.42 -1.81 13.18
N LYS A 59 10.95 -2.05 11.96
CA LYS A 59 11.24 -1.20 10.79
C LYS A 59 10.14 -0.16 10.60
N ALA A 60 10.51 0.97 9.99
CA ALA A 60 9.53 1.94 9.52
C ALA A 60 8.78 1.40 8.30
N ILE A 61 7.51 1.78 8.17
CA ILE A 61 6.72 1.57 6.96
C ILE A 61 6.63 2.89 6.21
N GLU A 62 6.95 2.84 4.92
CA GLU A 62 6.79 3.97 4.00
C GLU A 62 5.81 3.55 2.89
N ILE A 63 4.96 4.48 2.45
CA ILE A 63 4.08 4.26 1.30
C ILE A 63 4.63 5.06 0.12
N LYS A 64 5.05 4.38 -0.95
CA LYS A 64 5.58 5.04 -2.15
C LYS A 64 5.44 4.20 -3.42
N GLY A 65 5.50 4.88 -4.56
CA GLY A 65 5.39 4.25 -5.88
C GLY A 65 3.99 3.73 -6.16
N GLY A 66 3.88 2.86 -7.17
CA GLY A 66 2.61 2.42 -7.73
C GLY A 66 2.13 3.30 -8.88
N ASN A 67 1.18 2.77 -9.65
CA ASN A 67 0.43 3.46 -10.68
C ASN A 67 -1.01 3.68 -10.18
N TYR A 68 -1.19 4.75 -9.42
CA TYR A 68 -2.47 5.14 -8.85
C TYR A 68 -2.88 6.52 -9.37
N ILE A 69 -4.18 6.70 -9.57
CA ILE A 69 -4.75 8.00 -9.92
C ILE A 69 -4.91 8.77 -8.62
N ARG A 70 -4.13 9.84 -8.43
CA ARG A 70 -4.44 10.84 -7.41
C ARG A 70 -5.72 11.55 -7.84
N ALA A 71 -6.72 11.60 -6.97
CA ALA A 71 -7.74 12.64 -7.09
C ALA A 71 -6.99 13.97 -6.96
N GLU A 72 -7.09 14.84 -7.98
CA GLU A 72 -6.40 16.14 -7.97
C GLU A 72 -6.69 16.90 -6.67
N GLY A 73 -5.64 17.28 -5.94
CA GLY A 73 -5.74 18.12 -4.74
C GLY A 73 -5.01 17.60 -3.51
N ALA A 74 -3.68 17.43 -3.58
CA ALA A 74 -2.78 17.47 -2.42
C ALA A 74 -1.33 17.60 -2.89
N ASP A 75 -1.02 18.65 -3.63
CA ASP A 75 0.34 19.16 -3.66
C ASP A 75 0.51 19.99 -2.39
N ILE A 76 1.10 19.38 -1.36
CA ILE A 76 1.80 20.17 -0.36
C ILE A 76 3.21 20.23 -0.90
N ASP A 77 3.55 21.37 -1.51
CA ASP A 77 4.93 21.74 -1.79
C ASP A 77 5.67 21.77 -0.44
N GLU A 78 6.42 20.70 -0.14
CA GLU A 78 7.49 20.73 0.86
C GLU A 78 8.72 21.38 0.23
N ASP A 79 8.58 22.63 -0.19
CA ASP A 79 9.69 23.56 -0.38
C ASP A 79 9.33 24.85 0.37
N ALA A 80 9.50 24.79 1.68
CA ALA A 80 9.69 25.98 2.51
C ALA A 80 10.97 25.79 3.32
N ASP A 81 12.10 25.72 2.62
CA ASP A 81 13.37 26.20 3.14
C ASP A 81 13.27 27.73 3.21
N ALA A 82 13.05 28.27 4.42
CA ALA A 82 13.35 29.64 4.82
C ALA A 82 13.40 29.78 6.35
#